data_AF-A0A7C3T8V6-F1
#
_entry.id   AF-A0A7C3T8V6-F1
#
_cell.length_a   1.000
_cell.length_b   1.000
_cell.length_c   1.000
_cell.angle_alpha   90.00
_cell.angle_beta   90.00
_cell.angle_gamma   90.00
#
_symmetry.space_group_name_H-M   'P 1'
#
loop_
_entity.id
_entity.type
_entity.pdbx_description
1 polymer ?
#
loop_
_entity_poly.entity_id
_entity_poly.type
_entity_poly.pdbx_seq_one_letter_code
_entity_poly.pdbx_strand_id
1 'polypeptide(L)'
;MLSRWPPSLARTAAFCLVWIGGIGMYRWFSSMVLVTALVAQVFAVVIDLDEMTLKGQAYWDGADGKGGFYSGPAWFNNTFTRWPGGFTSWEGFAYSSGTDTTLADLEGQYHAIAGHGQGNSRVYAIGFVGWTTVPTIQFARPVQLVGAYITNVDYTYYALLNGNAFCKRFGGADGQDPDWLLLTITGFDDKDKETGQVQFYLADLRSPDPATDFIVTDWKWVDLSGLGPVRYIRFEMASSDTGPFGMNTPAYFALDSIVVKGLVPSNTAVPGIVDPDTLRPVDSKQAGGVINPIFMGWATAVIDYNPADQQWSTPGLFDDPNKALGPATGDPFDIVSLGELDQDEIKAGKAPGHITLSFEPLKGCDRPGLDIAVFENGLIGQDGRVFAELAYVEVSTNGRDFARFPSLSLTQLAIGPYGTLDPHGVFGLPGAWPNAYGRCLGTGLDLQDLIDHPLVRAGLVDLNDIRYVRIVDVPGLGCFLDQATAFLDPSNSHMACYQKDGPIYDPWPTWGSGGFDLEAVGLLRPQLLRADINLDGLVDNADLAILSGSWQARYGQPSYKARADLNRDLKIDELDLEILSRQWLMSETWRLGAR
;
A
#
# COMPACT_ATOMS: atom_id res chain seq x y z
N MET A 1 45.30 -43.37 -16.27
CA MET A 1 44.99 -43.92 -14.93
C MET A 1 45.39 -42.88 -13.89
N LEU A 2 44.51 -42.59 -12.92
CA LEU A 2 44.77 -42.15 -11.53
C LEU A 2 45.94 -41.16 -11.25
N SER A 3 45.79 -40.04 -10.51
CA SER A 3 44.66 -39.58 -9.68
C SER A 3 44.89 -38.17 -9.08
N ARG A 4 43.81 -37.61 -8.49
CA ARG A 4 43.73 -36.50 -7.49
C ARG A 4 43.55 -35.05 -8.00
N TRP A 5 42.52 -34.43 -7.39
CA TRP A 5 41.91 -33.09 -7.50
C TRP A 5 42.45 -32.16 -6.39
N PRO A 6 41.94 -30.92 -6.15
CA PRO A 6 41.48 -29.78 -6.98
C PRO A 6 42.23 -28.47 -6.50
N PRO A 7 41.73 -27.19 -6.48
CA PRO A 7 40.49 -26.58 -7.00
C PRO A 7 40.57 -25.17 -7.66
N SER A 8 39.40 -24.75 -8.18
CA SER A 8 38.80 -23.39 -8.11
C SER A 8 38.93 -22.36 -9.26
N LEU A 9 37.79 -21.65 -9.43
CA LEU A 9 37.59 -20.26 -9.90
C LEU A 9 37.58 -19.86 -11.40
N ALA A 10 36.34 -19.61 -11.86
CA ALA A 10 35.83 -18.30 -12.32
C ALA A 10 35.70 -17.95 -13.84
N ARG A 11 34.50 -17.41 -14.18
CA ARG A 11 34.16 -16.44 -15.27
C ARG A 11 34.27 -16.95 -16.74
N THR A 12 33.46 -16.57 -17.74
CA THR A 12 32.27 -15.67 -17.84
C THR A 12 31.38 -16.08 -19.04
N ALA A 13 30.11 -15.62 -19.04
CA ALA A 13 29.23 -15.27 -20.18
C ALA A 13 29.42 -15.87 -21.60
N ALA A 14 28.33 -16.44 -22.16
CA ALA A 14 27.74 -16.04 -23.45
C ALA A 14 26.40 -16.76 -23.71
N PHE A 15 25.32 -16.00 -23.92
CA PHE A 15 24.10 -16.53 -24.56
C PHE A 15 24.28 -16.53 -26.08
N CYS A 16 23.94 -17.62 -26.76
CA CYS A 16 23.91 -17.70 -28.22
C CYS A 16 22.71 -18.55 -28.69
N LEU A 17 22.06 -18.12 -29.77
CA LEU A 17 20.87 -18.79 -30.35
C LEU A 17 21.22 -20.04 -31.19
N VAL A 18 20.15 -20.73 -31.61
CA VAL A 18 19.98 -21.54 -32.86
C VAL A 18 19.83 -23.08 -32.69
N TRP A 19 18.55 -23.49 -32.51
CA TRP A 19 17.75 -24.39 -33.38
C TRP A 19 18.03 -25.91 -33.51
N ILE A 20 17.11 -26.58 -34.23
CA ILE A 20 16.90 -28.04 -34.48
C ILE A 20 16.17 -28.76 -33.31
N GLY A 21 15.11 -29.56 -33.48
CA GLY A 21 14.27 -29.85 -34.66
C GLY A 21 13.79 -31.32 -34.74
N GLY A 22 12.48 -31.58 -34.56
CA GLY A 22 11.76 -32.69 -35.23
C GLY A 22 11.22 -33.91 -34.44
N ILE A 23 9.87 -34.03 -34.47
CA ILE A 23 9.06 -35.28 -34.58
C ILE A 23 8.97 -36.25 -33.37
N GLY A 24 7.75 -36.47 -32.85
CA GLY A 24 7.51 -37.48 -31.77
C GLY A 24 6.07 -37.79 -31.29
N MET A 25 5.02 -37.38 -32.02
CA MET A 25 3.61 -37.83 -31.94
C MET A 25 3.11 -38.62 -30.69
N TYR A 26 2.39 -37.97 -29.75
CA TYR A 26 1.45 -38.66 -28.83
C TYR A 26 0.15 -37.86 -28.56
N ARG A 27 -0.95 -38.39 -29.12
CA ARG A 27 -2.33 -38.49 -28.60
C ARG A 27 -2.94 -37.29 -27.82
N TRP A 28 -3.83 -36.58 -28.52
CA TRP A 28 -5.11 -36.00 -28.05
C TRP A 28 -5.36 -35.98 -26.52
N PHE A 29 -5.24 -34.80 -25.94
CA PHE A 29 -6.07 -34.36 -24.81
C PHE A 29 -6.71 -33.02 -25.19
N SER A 30 -8.01 -32.88 -24.93
CA SER A 30 -8.79 -31.72 -25.34
C SER A 30 -8.31 -30.45 -24.64
N SER A 31 -8.11 -29.37 -25.41
CA SER A 31 -7.75 -28.05 -24.92
C SER A 31 -8.92 -27.40 -24.16
N MET A 32 -9.10 -27.76 -22.89
CA MET A 32 -9.89 -26.97 -21.95
C MET A 32 -8.96 -25.89 -21.37
N VAL A 33 -8.91 -24.74 -22.04
CA VAL A 33 -8.27 -23.54 -21.49
C VAL A 33 -9.16 -23.02 -20.38
N LEU A 34 -8.96 -23.55 -19.17
CA LEU A 34 -9.60 -23.04 -17.97
C LEU A 34 -8.88 -21.74 -17.59
N VAL A 35 -9.42 -20.60 -18.03
CA VAL A 35 -8.96 -19.28 -17.56
C VAL A 35 -9.43 -19.12 -16.12
N THR A 36 -8.71 -19.73 -15.18
CA THR A 36 -8.81 -19.38 -13.77
C THR A 36 -8.17 -18.01 -13.62
N ALA A 37 -9.00 -16.98 -13.61
CA ALA A 37 -8.59 -15.68 -13.12
C ALA A 37 -8.22 -15.82 -11.64
N LEU A 38 -6.94 -16.08 -11.36
CA LEU A 38 -6.30 -15.48 -10.20
C LEU A 38 -6.32 -13.98 -10.47
N VAL A 39 -7.43 -13.36 -10.10
CA VAL A 39 -7.42 -12.00 -9.58
C VAL A 39 -6.31 -12.01 -8.53
N ALA A 40 -5.25 -11.23 -8.75
CA ALA A 40 -4.07 -11.27 -7.92
C ALA A 40 -4.02 -10.11 -6.93
N GLN A 41 -3.15 -10.26 -5.96
CA GLN A 41 -3.13 -9.41 -4.78
C GLN A 41 -2.41 -8.07 -5.07
N VAL A 42 -3.05 -6.93 -4.68
CA VAL A 42 -2.58 -5.50 -4.59
C VAL A 42 -3.51 -4.65 -3.66
N PHE A 43 -3.22 -4.36 -2.37
CA PHE A 43 -4.12 -3.58 -1.48
C PHE A 43 -3.95 -2.06 -1.57
N ALA A 44 -4.96 -1.43 -1.01
CA ALA A 44 -5.37 -0.12 -1.38
C ALA A 44 -6.37 0.43 -0.38
N VAL A 45 -6.39 1.75 -0.29
CA VAL A 45 -7.58 2.43 0.18
C VAL A 45 -8.64 2.23 -0.91
N VAL A 46 -9.61 1.36 -0.63
CA VAL A 46 -10.80 1.19 -1.47
C VAL A 46 -11.74 2.34 -1.16
N ILE A 47 -12.15 3.07 -2.20
CA ILE A 47 -13.17 4.11 -2.12
C ILE A 47 -14.48 3.46 -2.61
N ASP A 48 -15.28 3.01 -1.65
CA ASP A 48 -16.52 2.23 -1.82
C ASP A 48 -17.79 3.01 -1.43
N LEU A 49 -17.63 4.28 -1.00
CA LEU A 49 -18.72 5.19 -0.61
C LEU A 49 -19.60 4.69 0.55
N ASP A 50 -19.22 3.65 1.28
CA ASP A 50 -20.09 3.03 2.28
C ASP A 50 -20.32 3.94 3.51
N GLU A 51 -19.49 4.96 3.71
CA GLU A 51 -19.71 6.00 4.72
C GLU A 51 -20.88 6.95 4.37
N MET A 52 -21.35 6.96 3.11
CA MET A 52 -22.47 7.78 2.65
C MET A 52 -23.81 7.25 3.18
N THR A 53 -24.35 7.88 4.22
CA THR A 53 -25.62 7.44 4.82
C THR A 53 -26.83 7.88 3.97
N LEU A 54 -27.46 6.91 3.29
CA LEU A 54 -28.74 7.04 2.57
C LEU A 54 -29.81 6.13 3.18
N LYS A 55 -31.09 6.52 3.05
CA LYS A 55 -32.24 5.75 3.60
C LYS A 55 -33.07 5.15 2.47
N GLY A 56 -33.10 3.81 2.39
CA GLY A 56 -33.79 3.09 1.32
C GLY A 56 -33.04 3.22 -0.02
N GLN A 57 -33.77 3.09 -1.13
CA GLN A 57 -33.27 3.53 -2.44
C GLN A 57 -33.40 5.05 -2.52
N ALA A 58 -32.26 5.73 -2.54
CA ALA A 58 -32.17 7.18 -2.58
C ALA A 58 -30.87 7.59 -3.29
N TYR A 59 -30.71 8.89 -3.55
CA TYR A 59 -29.51 9.46 -4.13
C TYR A 59 -29.20 10.83 -3.53
N TRP A 60 -27.97 11.30 -3.76
CA TRP A 60 -27.55 12.68 -3.62
C TRP A 60 -26.99 13.15 -4.95
N ASP A 61 -27.48 14.29 -5.43
CA ASP A 61 -27.18 14.89 -6.74
C ASP A 61 -26.55 16.28 -6.64
N GLY A 62 -26.23 16.73 -5.41
CA GLY A 62 -25.72 18.08 -5.14
C GLY A 62 -26.77 19.17 -4.96
N ALA A 63 -28.07 18.84 -4.85
CA ALA A 63 -29.12 19.83 -4.60
C ALA A 63 -28.90 20.70 -3.35
N ASP A 64 -28.08 20.26 -2.39
CA ASP A 64 -27.68 21.03 -1.20
C ASP A 64 -26.62 22.11 -1.45
N GLY A 65 -26.01 22.14 -2.64
CA GLY A 65 -25.06 23.16 -3.06
C GLY A 65 -23.62 22.98 -2.56
N LYS A 66 -23.23 21.81 -2.07
CA LYS A 66 -21.84 21.56 -1.58
C LYS A 66 -20.77 21.54 -2.69
N GLY A 67 -21.15 21.36 -3.95
CA GLY A 67 -20.21 21.31 -5.09
C GLY A 67 -19.40 20.02 -5.22
N GLY A 68 -19.73 18.99 -4.42
CA GLY A 68 -19.06 17.70 -4.40
C GLY A 68 -19.18 16.99 -3.05
N PHE A 69 -18.50 15.85 -2.94
CA PHE A 69 -18.41 15.04 -1.72
C PHE A 69 -17.03 14.38 -1.61
N TYR A 70 -16.61 14.07 -0.38
CA TYR A 70 -15.44 13.23 -0.13
C TYR A 70 -15.88 11.79 0.09
N SER A 71 -15.16 10.81 -0.45
CA SER A 71 -15.15 9.45 0.11
C SER A 71 -13.69 9.00 0.26
N GLY A 72 -13.34 8.53 1.46
CA GLY A 72 -11.95 8.32 1.87
C GLY A 72 -11.02 9.50 1.52
N PRO A 73 -9.89 9.28 0.80
CA PRO A 73 -8.95 10.34 0.44
C PRO A 73 -9.40 11.19 -0.76
N ALA A 74 -10.47 10.82 -1.46
CA ALA A 74 -10.88 11.35 -2.75
C ALA A 74 -12.04 12.37 -2.65
N TRP A 75 -11.94 13.46 -3.41
CA TRP A 75 -12.99 14.44 -3.64
C TRP A 75 -13.63 14.24 -5.02
N PHE A 76 -14.93 14.01 -5.04
CA PHE A 76 -15.76 13.88 -6.24
C PHE A 76 -16.46 15.22 -6.48
N ASN A 77 -16.25 15.84 -7.64
CA ASN A 77 -16.91 17.12 -7.96
C ASN A 77 -18.40 16.95 -8.32
N ASN A 78 -19.19 17.99 -8.07
CA ASN A 78 -20.58 18.08 -8.52
C ASN A 78 -20.94 19.52 -8.86
N THR A 79 -21.80 19.72 -9.86
CA THR A 79 -22.44 21.02 -10.14
C THR A 79 -23.95 20.85 -10.26
N PHE A 80 -24.73 21.34 -9.29
CA PHE A 80 -26.19 21.36 -9.33
C PHE A 80 -26.74 22.73 -9.76
N THR A 81 -27.57 22.75 -10.80
CA THR A 81 -28.16 23.96 -11.39
C THR A 81 -29.68 23.96 -11.28
N ARG A 82 -30.24 25.11 -10.88
CA ARG A 82 -31.68 25.40 -10.88
C ARG A 82 -32.01 26.38 -12.00
N TRP A 83 -32.82 25.95 -12.96
CA TRP A 83 -33.17 26.72 -14.14
C TRP A 83 -34.49 27.49 -13.96
N PRO A 84 -34.72 28.58 -14.72
CA PRO A 84 -36.03 29.23 -14.79
C PRO A 84 -37.14 28.23 -15.15
N GLY A 85 -38.29 28.34 -14.49
CA GLY A 85 -39.40 27.40 -14.64
C GLY A 85 -39.37 26.20 -13.68
N GLY A 86 -38.34 26.06 -12.85
CA GLY A 86 -38.28 25.03 -11.79
C GLY A 86 -37.60 23.73 -12.22
N PHE A 87 -37.06 23.66 -13.44
CA PHE A 87 -36.24 22.54 -13.89
C PHE A 87 -34.89 22.52 -13.14
N THR A 88 -34.35 21.33 -12.92
CA THR A 88 -33.06 21.12 -12.26
C THR A 88 -32.20 20.20 -13.10
N SER A 89 -30.88 20.41 -13.07
CA SER A 89 -29.89 19.49 -13.63
C SER A 89 -28.69 19.42 -12.69
N TRP A 90 -27.96 18.32 -12.75
CA TRP A 90 -26.66 18.16 -12.10
C TRP A 90 -25.63 17.76 -13.16
N GLU A 91 -24.35 17.89 -12.87
CA GLU A 91 -23.22 17.43 -13.70
C GLU A 91 -22.05 17.03 -12.78
N GLY A 92 -21.13 16.18 -13.25
CA GLY A 92 -20.04 15.65 -12.43
C GLY A 92 -20.42 14.32 -11.78
N PHE A 93 -20.35 14.22 -10.45
CA PHE A 93 -20.70 13.02 -9.69
C PHE A 93 -21.90 13.20 -8.76
N ALA A 94 -22.71 12.15 -8.69
CA ALA A 94 -23.74 11.88 -7.70
C ALA A 94 -23.39 10.57 -6.96
N TYR A 95 -24.08 10.25 -5.87
CA TYR A 95 -24.00 8.92 -5.24
C TYR A 95 -25.39 8.37 -4.94
N SER A 96 -25.57 7.05 -5.05
CA SER A 96 -26.88 6.41 -5.07
C SER A 96 -26.88 5.05 -4.37
N SER A 97 -28.02 4.69 -3.77
CA SER A 97 -28.34 3.36 -3.23
C SER A 97 -29.51 2.71 -4.00
N GLY A 98 -29.73 3.10 -5.26
CA GLY A 98 -30.74 2.52 -6.14
C GLY A 98 -30.46 1.04 -6.44
N THR A 99 -31.51 0.21 -6.48
CA THR A 99 -31.39 -1.23 -6.81
C THR A 99 -32.49 -1.72 -7.76
N ASP A 100 -33.39 -0.84 -8.20
CA ASP A 100 -34.26 -1.14 -9.34
C ASP A 100 -33.41 -1.12 -10.62
N THR A 101 -33.59 -2.11 -11.49
CA THR A 101 -32.87 -2.28 -12.76
C THR A 101 -33.83 -2.26 -13.96
N THR A 102 -35.05 -1.75 -13.76
CA THR A 102 -36.12 -1.73 -14.76
C THR A 102 -36.49 -0.32 -15.22
N LEU A 103 -35.76 0.70 -14.76
CA LEU A 103 -36.08 2.10 -14.99
C LEU A 103 -35.47 2.57 -16.32
N ALA A 104 -36.31 3.07 -17.22
CA ALA A 104 -35.85 3.65 -18.48
C ALA A 104 -35.78 5.19 -18.42
N ASP A 105 -35.13 5.78 -19.41
CA ASP A 105 -35.00 7.23 -19.57
C ASP A 105 -34.51 7.92 -18.28
N LEU A 106 -34.91 9.18 -18.03
CA LEU A 106 -34.41 9.98 -16.89
C LEU A 106 -34.76 9.42 -15.50
N GLU A 107 -35.70 8.47 -15.39
CA GLU A 107 -36.01 7.81 -14.11
C GLU A 107 -34.85 6.88 -13.69
N GLY A 108 -34.19 6.23 -14.66
CA GLY A 108 -33.05 5.34 -14.42
C GLY A 108 -31.71 6.05 -14.18
N GLN A 109 -31.63 7.38 -14.20
CA GLN A 109 -30.33 8.10 -14.22
C GLN A 109 -29.46 7.91 -12.96
N TYR A 110 -30.02 7.40 -11.87
CA TYR A 110 -29.32 7.16 -10.60
C TYR A 110 -29.11 5.67 -10.28
N HIS A 111 -29.48 4.78 -11.20
CA HIS A 111 -29.53 3.34 -10.95
C HIS A 111 -28.44 2.64 -11.75
N ALA A 112 -27.54 1.93 -11.08
CA ALA A 112 -26.57 1.06 -11.76
C ALA A 112 -27.29 -0.20 -12.24
N ILE A 113 -27.13 -0.57 -13.52
CA ILE A 113 -27.87 -1.70 -14.13
C ILE A 113 -27.53 -3.07 -13.50
N ALA A 114 -26.44 -3.14 -12.73
CA ALA A 114 -26.10 -4.29 -11.88
C ALA A 114 -27.11 -4.52 -10.73
N GLY A 115 -27.90 -3.50 -10.35
CA GLY A 115 -28.91 -3.59 -9.30
C GLY A 115 -28.36 -3.61 -7.87
N HIS A 116 -27.06 -3.43 -7.68
CA HIS A 116 -26.39 -3.36 -6.38
C HIS A 116 -25.06 -2.62 -6.49
N GLY A 117 -24.52 -2.14 -5.37
CA GLY A 117 -23.14 -1.66 -5.28
C GLY A 117 -22.13 -2.81 -5.35
N GLN A 118 -20.90 -2.51 -5.77
CA GLN A 118 -19.85 -3.51 -5.94
C GLN A 118 -19.41 -4.07 -4.57
N GLY A 119 -19.09 -5.36 -4.50
CA GLY A 119 -18.66 -5.98 -3.24
C GLY A 119 -19.75 -6.09 -2.16
N ASN A 120 -21.00 -5.75 -2.51
CA ASN A 120 -22.13 -5.49 -1.59
C ASN A 120 -22.05 -4.14 -0.85
N SER A 121 -21.29 -3.16 -1.36
CA SER A 121 -21.44 -1.76 -0.94
C SER A 121 -22.92 -1.34 -1.07
N ARG A 122 -23.37 -0.50 -0.13
CA ARG A 122 -24.75 0.01 -0.11
C ARG A 122 -24.92 1.22 -1.03
N VAL A 123 -23.82 1.88 -1.37
CA VAL A 123 -23.79 3.11 -2.17
C VAL A 123 -22.72 2.98 -3.25
N TYR A 124 -22.99 3.53 -4.42
CA TYR A 124 -22.03 3.64 -5.53
C TYR A 124 -22.11 5.05 -6.14
N ALA A 125 -21.08 5.45 -6.87
CA ALA A 125 -21.05 6.73 -7.57
C ALA A 125 -21.74 6.63 -8.94
N ILE A 126 -22.41 7.72 -9.35
CA ILE A 126 -22.90 7.94 -10.72
C ILE A 126 -22.14 9.12 -11.29
N GLY A 127 -21.41 8.90 -12.39
CA GLY A 127 -20.79 9.95 -13.17
C GLY A 127 -21.68 10.38 -14.33
N PHE A 128 -21.90 11.68 -14.49
CA PHE A 128 -22.57 12.28 -15.63
C PHE A 128 -21.66 13.30 -16.32
N VAL A 129 -21.22 12.98 -17.54
CA VAL A 129 -20.43 13.88 -18.38
C VAL A 129 -21.37 14.90 -19.03
N GLY A 130 -21.62 15.99 -18.32
CA GLY A 130 -22.45 17.10 -18.77
C GLY A 130 -21.73 18.08 -19.71
N TRP A 131 -22.28 19.29 -19.84
CA TRP A 131 -21.81 20.31 -20.80
C TRP A 131 -20.75 21.25 -20.23
N THR A 132 -20.68 21.39 -18.91
CA THR A 132 -19.86 22.42 -18.23
C THR A 132 -18.90 21.82 -17.20
N THR A 133 -19.27 20.70 -16.58
CA THR A 133 -18.51 20.05 -15.51
C THR A 133 -18.16 18.63 -15.91
N VAL A 134 -16.87 18.40 -16.20
CA VAL A 134 -16.30 17.06 -16.40
C VAL A 134 -16.24 16.34 -15.04
N PRO A 135 -16.78 15.11 -14.89
CA PRO A 135 -16.60 14.32 -13.68
C PRO A 135 -15.11 14.16 -13.38
N THR A 136 -14.71 14.61 -12.19
CA THR A 136 -13.32 14.72 -11.74
C THR A 136 -13.20 14.20 -10.31
N ILE A 137 -12.23 13.33 -10.08
CA ILE A 137 -11.88 12.83 -8.74
C ILE A 137 -10.49 13.40 -8.37
N GLN A 138 -10.38 14.09 -7.24
CA GLN A 138 -9.17 14.81 -6.80
C GLN A 138 -8.65 14.30 -5.44
N PHE A 139 -7.33 14.22 -5.25
CA PHE A 139 -6.73 13.38 -4.19
C PHE A 139 -5.96 14.05 -3.04
N ALA A 140 -6.03 15.38 -2.86
CA ALA A 140 -5.20 16.18 -1.92
C ALA A 140 -3.67 16.18 -2.21
N ARG A 141 -3.07 15.01 -2.46
CA ARG A 141 -1.69 14.72 -2.89
C ARG A 141 -1.71 13.83 -4.15
N PRO A 142 -0.58 13.64 -4.86
CA PRO A 142 -0.48 12.60 -5.88
C PRO A 142 -0.64 11.20 -5.26
N VAL A 143 -1.46 10.37 -5.87
CA VAL A 143 -1.66 8.94 -5.53
C VAL A 143 -1.45 8.09 -6.78
N GLN A 144 -1.35 6.77 -6.65
CA GLN A 144 -1.42 5.88 -7.81
C GLN A 144 -2.66 5.00 -7.67
N LEU A 145 -3.38 4.80 -8.78
CA LEU A 145 -4.57 3.98 -8.81
C LEU A 145 -4.21 2.59 -9.34
N VAL A 146 -4.82 1.56 -8.77
CA VAL A 146 -4.70 0.17 -9.24
C VAL A 146 -5.84 -0.13 -10.21
N GLY A 147 -7.06 0.28 -9.86
CA GLY A 147 -8.23 0.12 -10.71
C GLY A 147 -9.52 0.63 -10.06
N ALA A 148 -10.64 0.41 -10.74
CA ALA A 148 -11.98 0.65 -10.21
C ALA A 148 -12.99 -0.29 -10.89
N TYR A 149 -14.19 -0.40 -10.32
CA TYR A 149 -15.29 -1.10 -10.97
C TYR A 149 -16.24 -0.13 -11.65
N ILE A 150 -16.62 -0.44 -12.89
CA ILE A 150 -17.44 0.42 -13.75
C ILE A 150 -18.56 -0.41 -14.40
N THR A 151 -19.76 0.15 -14.51
CA THR A 151 -20.88 -0.43 -15.25
C THR A 151 -21.77 0.66 -15.86
N ASN A 152 -22.75 0.29 -16.68
CA ASN A 152 -23.74 1.22 -17.20
C ASN A 152 -24.72 1.67 -16.11
N VAL A 153 -25.33 2.83 -16.34
CA VAL A 153 -26.54 3.27 -15.64
C VAL A 153 -27.76 2.78 -16.42
N ASP A 154 -28.85 2.46 -15.73
CA ASP A 154 -30.15 2.03 -16.27
C ASP A 154 -30.57 2.86 -17.49
N TYR A 155 -30.52 4.20 -17.38
CA TYR A 155 -30.82 5.12 -18.48
C TYR A 155 -29.95 4.85 -19.72
N THR A 156 -28.63 4.80 -19.55
CA THR A 156 -27.68 4.51 -20.63
C THR A 156 -27.96 3.14 -21.22
N TYR A 157 -28.04 2.10 -20.39
CA TYR A 157 -28.26 0.72 -20.82
C TYR A 157 -29.51 0.56 -21.68
N TYR A 158 -30.65 1.08 -21.23
CA TYR A 158 -31.90 0.96 -21.98
C TYR A 158 -31.93 1.82 -23.26
N ALA A 159 -31.27 2.98 -23.26
CA ALA A 159 -31.09 3.77 -24.48
C ALA A 159 -30.25 3.02 -25.53
N LEU A 160 -29.19 2.31 -25.12
CA LEU A 160 -28.43 1.44 -26.02
C LEU A 160 -29.27 0.26 -26.52
N LEU A 161 -29.93 -0.46 -25.61
CA LEU A 161 -30.65 -1.71 -25.92
C LEU A 161 -31.87 -1.51 -26.83
N ASN A 162 -32.63 -0.43 -26.60
CA ASN A 162 -33.94 -0.19 -27.22
C ASN A 162 -33.98 1.04 -28.13
N GLY A 163 -33.04 1.98 -27.96
CA GLY A 163 -33.19 3.35 -28.45
C GLY A 163 -34.19 4.16 -27.64
N ASN A 164 -34.20 5.48 -27.81
CA ASN A 164 -35.23 6.38 -27.28
C ASN A 164 -35.47 7.57 -28.23
N ALA A 165 -35.98 8.69 -27.71
CA ALA A 165 -36.27 9.89 -28.52
C ALA A 165 -35.01 10.61 -29.07
N PHE A 166 -33.81 10.26 -28.58
CA PHE A 166 -32.54 10.91 -28.95
C PHE A 166 -31.50 9.90 -29.42
N CYS A 167 -31.27 8.84 -28.64
CA CYS A 167 -30.32 7.77 -28.92
C CYS A 167 -30.93 6.73 -29.85
N LYS A 168 -30.22 6.31 -30.89
CA LYS A 168 -30.59 5.15 -31.69
C LYS A 168 -30.34 3.87 -30.91
N ARG A 169 -31.08 2.80 -31.24
CA ARG A 169 -30.77 1.44 -30.78
C ARG A 169 -29.41 1.00 -31.31
N PHE A 170 -28.54 0.53 -30.43
CA PHE A 170 -27.24 -0.03 -30.81
C PHE A 170 -27.42 -1.36 -31.55
N GLY A 171 -26.60 -1.57 -32.59
CA GLY A 171 -26.77 -2.65 -33.55
C GLY A 171 -27.88 -2.35 -34.58
N GLY A 172 -28.56 -1.21 -34.50
CA GLY A 172 -29.58 -0.82 -35.47
C GLY A 172 -30.81 -1.74 -35.46
N ALA A 173 -31.36 -2.01 -36.64
CA ALA A 173 -32.59 -2.80 -36.78
C ALA A 173 -32.36 -4.32 -36.80
N ASP A 174 -31.24 -4.77 -37.37
CA ASP A 174 -30.88 -6.17 -37.56
C ASP A 174 -29.82 -6.69 -36.56
N GLY A 175 -29.21 -5.80 -35.77
CA GLY A 175 -28.19 -6.12 -34.79
C GLY A 175 -26.75 -5.92 -35.28
N GLN A 176 -26.56 -5.39 -36.49
CA GLN A 176 -25.27 -5.40 -37.21
C GLN A 176 -24.60 -4.01 -37.36
N ASP A 177 -25.22 -2.92 -36.88
CA ASP A 177 -24.56 -1.60 -36.86
C ASP A 177 -23.33 -1.66 -35.91
N PRO A 178 -22.13 -1.22 -36.34
CA PRO A 178 -20.88 -1.32 -35.59
C PRO A 178 -20.77 -0.24 -34.48
N ASP A 179 -21.71 -0.27 -33.54
CA ASP A 179 -21.87 0.72 -32.49
C ASP A 179 -20.97 0.48 -31.28
N TRP A 180 -20.67 1.54 -30.54
CA TRP A 180 -19.84 1.47 -29.33
C TRP A 180 -20.06 2.68 -28.43
N LEU A 181 -19.82 2.48 -27.13
CA LEU A 181 -19.81 3.53 -26.11
C LEU A 181 -18.52 3.39 -25.30
N LEU A 182 -17.69 4.43 -25.32
CA LEU A 182 -16.36 4.48 -24.72
C LEU A 182 -16.34 5.46 -23.54
N LEU A 183 -15.83 5.01 -22.40
CA LEU A 183 -15.38 5.83 -21.30
C LEU A 183 -13.86 5.99 -21.38
N THR A 184 -13.38 7.23 -21.33
CA THR A 184 -11.95 7.57 -21.30
C THR A 184 -11.63 8.20 -19.95
N ILE A 185 -10.64 7.63 -19.26
CA ILE A 185 -10.21 8.05 -17.93
C ILE A 185 -8.79 8.60 -18.09
N THR A 186 -8.60 9.88 -17.78
CA THR A 186 -7.30 10.56 -17.99
C THR A 186 -6.76 11.07 -16.65
N GLY A 187 -5.51 10.73 -16.35
CA GLY A 187 -4.80 11.11 -15.14
C GLY A 187 -3.95 12.37 -15.32
N PHE A 188 -3.87 13.19 -14.27
CA PHE A 188 -3.13 14.45 -14.27
C PHE A 188 -2.32 14.65 -12.99
N ASP A 189 -1.15 15.27 -13.10
CA ASP A 189 -0.26 15.60 -11.97
C ASP A 189 -0.65 16.90 -11.23
N ASP A 190 0.21 17.34 -10.30
CA ASP A 190 0.06 18.58 -9.52
C ASP A 190 0.22 19.87 -10.32
N LYS A 191 0.53 19.78 -11.62
CA LYS A 191 0.77 20.89 -12.56
C LYS A 191 -0.20 20.85 -13.74
N ASP A 192 -1.33 20.17 -13.58
CA ASP A 192 -2.36 19.93 -14.59
C ASP A 192 -1.84 19.21 -15.86
N LYS A 193 -0.70 18.52 -15.79
CA LYS A 193 -0.13 17.79 -16.92
C LYS A 193 -0.66 16.36 -16.93
N GLU A 194 -1.09 15.90 -18.11
CA GLU A 194 -1.48 14.50 -18.33
C GLU A 194 -0.33 13.53 -18.01
N THR A 195 -0.64 12.48 -17.26
CA THR A 195 0.29 11.43 -16.80
C THR A 195 0.04 10.08 -17.47
N GLY A 196 -1.19 9.82 -17.90
CA GLY A 196 -1.60 8.63 -18.63
C GLY A 196 -3.10 8.60 -18.87
N GLN A 197 -3.55 7.69 -19.73
CA GLN A 197 -4.95 7.53 -20.13
C GLN A 197 -5.33 6.05 -20.22
N VAL A 198 -6.53 5.72 -19.77
CA VAL A 198 -7.14 4.39 -19.85
C VAL A 198 -8.48 4.50 -20.58
N GLN A 199 -8.78 3.52 -21.42
CA GLN A 199 -9.98 3.46 -22.25
C GLN A 199 -10.77 2.18 -21.93
N PHE A 200 -12.08 2.32 -21.69
CA PHE A 200 -12.97 1.23 -21.34
C PHE A 200 -14.31 1.33 -22.09
N TYR A 201 -14.66 0.28 -22.84
CA TYR A 201 -15.91 0.21 -23.57
C TYR A 201 -17.06 -0.25 -22.65
N LEU A 202 -18.07 0.60 -22.49
CA LEU A 202 -19.35 0.29 -21.83
C LEU A 202 -20.30 -0.48 -22.77
N ALA A 203 -20.07 -0.37 -24.08
CA ALA A 203 -20.62 -1.24 -25.10
C ALA A 203 -19.69 -1.29 -26.31
N ASP A 204 -19.60 -2.45 -26.97
CA ASP A 204 -18.90 -2.63 -28.24
C ASP A 204 -19.64 -3.71 -29.06
N LEU A 205 -20.19 -3.29 -30.20
CA LEU A 205 -20.93 -4.11 -31.17
C LEU A 205 -20.19 -4.15 -32.53
N ARG A 206 -18.86 -4.00 -32.50
CA ARG A 206 -18.02 -4.00 -33.71
C ARG A 206 -17.40 -5.37 -34.01
N SER A 207 -17.79 -6.43 -33.31
CA SER A 207 -17.13 -7.72 -33.47
C SER A 207 -17.45 -8.35 -34.83
N PRO A 208 -16.49 -9.01 -35.50
CA PRO A 208 -16.79 -9.86 -36.64
C PRO A 208 -17.59 -11.13 -36.27
N ASP A 209 -17.72 -11.44 -34.97
CA ASP A 209 -18.63 -12.46 -34.44
C ASP A 209 -19.66 -11.80 -33.50
N PRO A 210 -20.90 -11.56 -33.94
CA PRO A 210 -21.93 -10.89 -33.14
C PRO A 210 -22.31 -11.61 -31.84
N ALA A 211 -21.91 -12.89 -31.66
CA ALA A 211 -22.06 -13.58 -30.38
C ALA A 211 -21.09 -13.09 -29.29
N THR A 212 -20.13 -12.23 -29.64
CA THR A 212 -19.13 -11.64 -28.72
C THR A 212 -19.32 -10.13 -28.51
N ASP A 213 -20.29 -9.52 -29.19
CA ASP A 213 -20.72 -8.14 -28.93
C ASP A 213 -21.33 -8.01 -27.54
N PHE A 214 -21.19 -6.85 -26.90
CA PHE A 214 -21.66 -6.66 -25.53
C PHE A 214 -22.15 -5.24 -25.22
N ILE A 215 -23.07 -5.18 -24.27
CA ILE A 215 -23.40 -4.00 -23.47
C ILE A 215 -23.16 -4.40 -22.01
N VAL A 216 -22.40 -3.61 -21.25
CA VAL A 216 -22.03 -3.96 -19.88
C VAL A 216 -23.23 -3.88 -18.94
N THR A 217 -23.61 -5.00 -18.31
CA THR A 217 -24.69 -5.09 -17.30
C THR A 217 -24.20 -5.29 -15.87
N ASP A 218 -23.00 -5.85 -15.67
CA ASP A 218 -22.41 -6.05 -14.33
C ASP A 218 -21.16 -5.21 -14.15
N TRP A 219 -20.81 -4.91 -12.91
CA TRP A 219 -19.53 -4.31 -12.53
C TRP A 219 -18.34 -5.01 -13.21
N LYS A 220 -17.63 -4.27 -14.08
CA LYS A 220 -16.37 -4.71 -14.69
C LYS A 220 -15.21 -3.97 -14.06
N TRP A 221 -14.15 -4.72 -13.75
CA TRP A 221 -12.89 -4.14 -13.32
C TRP A 221 -12.19 -3.42 -14.47
N VAL A 222 -11.73 -2.21 -14.22
CA VAL A 222 -10.91 -1.40 -15.13
C VAL A 222 -9.57 -1.14 -14.45
N ASP A 223 -8.49 -1.59 -15.07
CA ASP A 223 -7.11 -1.36 -14.60
C ASP A 223 -6.75 0.12 -14.81
N LEU A 224 -6.37 0.81 -13.74
CA LEU A 224 -6.02 2.24 -13.75
C LEU A 224 -4.52 2.47 -13.50
N SER A 225 -3.70 1.41 -13.40
CA SER A 225 -2.25 1.51 -13.17
C SER A 225 -1.53 2.32 -14.26
N GLY A 226 -2.01 2.22 -15.51
CA GLY A 226 -1.51 2.96 -16.68
C GLY A 226 -1.72 4.49 -16.64
N LEU A 227 -2.44 5.02 -15.64
CA LEU A 227 -2.54 6.48 -15.43
C LEU A 227 -1.28 7.08 -14.78
N GLY A 228 -0.43 6.26 -14.17
CA GLY A 228 0.71 6.72 -13.37
C GLY A 228 0.29 7.44 -12.06
N PRO A 229 1.18 8.23 -11.45
CA PRO A 229 0.84 9.03 -10.28
C PRO A 229 -0.04 10.23 -10.64
N VAL A 230 -1.22 10.32 -10.02
CA VAL A 230 -2.27 11.30 -10.33
C VAL A 230 -2.63 12.15 -9.12
N ARG A 231 -2.72 13.48 -9.30
CA ARG A 231 -3.30 14.42 -8.36
C ARG A 231 -4.82 14.55 -8.53
N TYR A 232 -5.31 14.29 -9.75
CA TYR A 232 -6.71 14.06 -10.07
C TYR A 232 -6.87 13.21 -11.34
N ILE A 233 -8.05 12.61 -11.51
CA ILE A 233 -8.47 11.93 -12.75
C ILE A 233 -9.75 12.58 -13.29
N ARG A 234 -9.93 12.57 -14.62
CA ARG A 234 -11.13 13.04 -15.33
C ARG A 234 -11.75 11.93 -16.16
N PHE A 235 -13.06 11.98 -16.31
CA PHE A 235 -13.85 11.01 -17.08
C PHE A 235 -14.55 11.70 -18.25
N GLU A 236 -14.32 11.19 -19.45
CA GLU A 236 -14.93 11.68 -20.69
C GLU A 236 -15.62 10.51 -21.41
N MET A 237 -16.71 10.77 -22.14
CA MET A 237 -17.46 9.74 -22.87
C MET A 237 -17.61 10.08 -24.35
N ALA A 238 -17.51 9.06 -25.20
CA ALA A 238 -17.70 9.14 -26.64
C ALA A 238 -18.52 7.94 -27.13
N SER A 239 -19.28 8.11 -28.21
CA SER A 239 -20.17 7.09 -28.77
C SER A 239 -20.09 7.07 -30.29
N SER A 240 -20.47 5.94 -30.89
CA SER A 240 -20.81 5.87 -32.32
C SER A 240 -22.02 6.73 -32.68
N ASP A 241 -23.00 6.85 -31.78
CA ASP A 241 -24.23 7.60 -32.00
C ASP A 241 -24.05 9.09 -31.65
N THR A 242 -23.82 9.87 -32.69
CA THR A 242 -23.53 11.31 -32.63
C THR A 242 -24.40 12.09 -33.61
N GLY A 243 -24.77 13.30 -33.22
CA GLY A 243 -25.52 14.25 -34.02
C GLY A 243 -24.86 15.63 -34.09
N PRO A 244 -25.50 16.63 -34.72
CA PRO A 244 -24.94 17.98 -34.88
C PRO A 244 -24.62 18.73 -33.57
N PHE A 245 -25.10 18.23 -32.42
CA PHE A 245 -24.93 18.83 -31.10
C PHE A 245 -23.99 18.03 -30.17
N GLY A 246 -23.41 16.92 -30.64
CA GLY A 246 -22.56 16.03 -29.84
C GLY A 246 -23.08 14.60 -29.78
N MET A 247 -22.79 13.90 -28.69
CA MET A 247 -23.25 12.54 -28.43
C MET A 247 -24.77 12.50 -28.20
N ASN A 248 -25.48 11.60 -28.87
CA ASN A 248 -26.91 11.37 -28.67
C ASN A 248 -27.18 10.39 -27.51
N THR A 249 -26.23 9.49 -27.26
CA THR A 249 -26.25 8.51 -26.16
C THR A 249 -26.20 9.22 -24.79
N PRO A 250 -26.95 8.75 -23.77
CA PRO A 250 -26.83 9.27 -22.41
C PRO A 250 -25.41 9.13 -21.86
N ALA A 251 -24.84 10.23 -21.39
CA ALA A 251 -23.45 10.31 -20.92
C ALA A 251 -23.27 9.90 -19.44
N TYR A 252 -23.95 8.82 -19.02
CA TYR A 252 -23.97 8.34 -17.63
C TYR A 252 -23.26 6.99 -17.48
N PHE A 253 -22.46 6.86 -16.43
CA PHE A 253 -21.82 5.61 -16.00
C PHE A 253 -21.88 5.47 -14.48
N ALA A 254 -21.84 4.23 -13.98
CA ALA A 254 -21.70 3.94 -12.56
C ALA A 254 -20.26 3.53 -12.24
N LEU A 255 -19.77 3.97 -11.09
CA LEU A 255 -18.39 3.78 -10.62
C LEU A 255 -18.40 3.38 -9.14
N ASP A 256 -17.59 2.40 -8.78
CA ASP A 256 -17.49 1.93 -7.40
C ASP A 256 -16.13 1.27 -7.11
N SER A 257 -15.82 1.08 -5.83
CA SER A 257 -14.62 0.40 -5.31
C SER A 257 -13.34 0.83 -6.04
N ILE A 258 -13.00 2.12 -5.96
CA ILE A 258 -11.76 2.66 -6.55
C ILE A 258 -10.59 2.29 -5.65
N VAL A 259 -9.64 1.55 -6.19
CA VAL A 259 -8.53 0.93 -5.47
C VAL A 259 -7.31 1.85 -5.58
N VAL A 260 -7.10 2.70 -4.57
CA VAL A 260 -5.92 3.59 -4.45
C VAL A 260 -4.78 2.85 -3.77
N LYS A 261 -3.68 2.62 -4.49
CA LYS A 261 -2.49 1.88 -4.05
C LYS A 261 -2.06 2.26 -2.61
N GLY A 262 -2.07 1.26 -1.72
CA GLY A 262 -1.73 1.43 -0.32
C GLY A 262 -0.24 1.74 -0.10
N LEU A 263 0.07 2.42 0.99
CA LEU A 263 1.45 2.59 1.43
C LEU A 263 1.82 1.42 2.35
N VAL A 264 2.90 0.73 1.98
CA VAL A 264 3.25 -0.57 2.53
C VAL A 264 4.13 -0.40 3.76
N PRO A 265 3.76 -0.96 4.92
CA PRO A 265 4.63 -0.92 6.09
C PRO A 265 5.94 -1.62 5.74
N SER A 266 7.03 -0.92 5.99
CA SER A 266 8.37 -1.43 5.69
C SER A 266 8.72 -2.66 6.53
N ASN A 267 9.33 -3.67 5.90
CA ASN A 267 10.09 -4.73 6.56
C ASN A 267 11.61 -4.54 6.38
N THR A 268 12.07 -3.30 6.29
CA THR A 268 13.48 -3.00 5.95
C THR A 268 14.39 -3.06 7.17
N ALA A 269 15.45 -3.87 7.08
CA ALA A 269 16.59 -3.81 7.99
C ALA A 269 17.46 -2.57 7.68
N VAL A 270 17.72 -1.74 8.68
CA VAL A 270 18.60 -0.56 8.59
C VAL A 270 19.86 -0.81 9.42
N PRO A 271 21.06 -0.87 8.83
CA PRO A 271 22.28 -1.13 9.59
C PRO A 271 22.67 0.07 10.46
N GLY A 272 22.79 -0.13 11.77
CA GLY A 272 23.27 0.89 12.71
C GLY A 272 24.78 1.13 12.63
N ILE A 273 25.55 0.04 12.44
CA ILE A 273 27.01 0.05 12.34
C ILE A 273 27.47 -0.59 11.02
N VAL A 274 28.38 0.09 10.33
CA VAL A 274 28.88 -0.29 8.99
C VAL A 274 30.40 -0.16 8.87
N ASP A 275 30.95 -0.82 7.87
CA ASP A 275 32.31 -0.58 7.37
C ASP A 275 32.40 0.81 6.70
N PRO A 276 33.37 1.67 7.03
CA PRO A 276 33.41 3.05 6.53
C PRO A 276 33.66 3.17 5.02
N ASP A 277 34.33 2.21 4.38
CA ASP A 277 34.65 2.25 2.94
C ASP A 277 33.49 1.72 2.08
N THR A 278 32.89 0.59 2.52
CA THR A 278 31.85 -0.12 1.76
C THR A 278 30.43 0.23 2.19
N LEU A 279 30.25 0.82 3.38
CA LEU A 279 28.96 1.11 4.04
C LEU A 279 28.05 -0.11 4.23
N ARG A 280 28.65 -1.31 4.29
CA ARG A 280 27.96 -2.58 4.54
C ARG A 280 27.95 -2.94 6.02
N PRO A 281 26.96 -3.70 6.51
CA PRO A 281 26.91 -4.13 7.90
C PRO A 281 28.18 -4.88 8.30
N VAL A 282 28.75 -4.53 9.45
CA VAL A 282 29.87 -5.25 10.07
C VAL A 282 29.47 -5.81 11.43
N ASP A 283 30.34 -6.63 12.01
CA ASP A 283 30.23 -7.02 13.41
C ASP A 283 30.36 -5.77 14.29
N SER A 284 29.36 -5.49 15.13
CA SER A 284 29.34 -4.31 16.02
C SER A 284 30.51 -4.27 17.01
N LYS A 285 31.18 -5.40 17.25
CA LYS A 285 32.36 -5.53 18.12
C LYS A 285 33.68 -5.54 17.33
N GLN A 286 33.64 -5.44 16.00
CA GLN A 286 34.84 -5.34 15.17
C GLN A 286 35.47 -3.96 15.24
N ALA A 287 36.79 -3.92 15.50
CA ALA A 287 37.55 -2.68 15.44
C ALA A 287 37.52 -2.07 14.03
N GLY A 288 37.00 -0.84 13.92
CA GLY A 288 36.91 -0.08 12.66
C GLY A 288 35.50 0.13 12.11
N GLY A 289 34.47 -0.51 12.69
CA GLY A 289 33.08 -0.16 12.38
C GLY A 289 32.73 1.27 12.80
N VAL A 290 31.87 1.92 12.04
CA VAL A 290 31.38 3.29 12.30
C VAL A 290 29.85 3.32 12.34
N ILE A 291 29.27 4.28 13.07
CA ILE A 291 27.83 4.57 12.97
C ILE A 291 27.51 4.90 11.52
N ASN A 292 26.45 4.28 10.98
CA ASN A 292 26.09 4.41 9.58
C ASN A 292 25.81 5.89 9.22
N PRO A 293 26.51 6.49 8.25
CA PRO A 293 26.36 7.90 7.90
C PRO A 293 24.97 8.25 7.34
N ILE A 294 24.12 7.25 7.03
CA ILE A 294 22.70 7.46 6.74
C ILE A 294 21.94 8.12 7.91
N PHE A 295 22.40 7.94 9.16
CA PHE A 295 21.82 8.61 10.31
C PHE A 295 22.22 10.09 10.35
N MET A 296 21.23 10.96 10.58
CA MET A 296 21.43 12.40 10.81
C MET A 296 21.14 12.83 12.26
N GLY A 297 20.53 11.96 13.05
CA GLY A 297 20.23 12.22 14.46
C GLY A 297 19.75 10.95 15.16
N TRP A 298 19.63 11.05 16.48
CA TRP A 298 19.16 10.00 17.38
C TRP A 298 18.27 10.63 18.46
N ALA A 299 17.52 9.82 19.21
CA ALA A 299 16.76 10.32 20.35
C ALA A 299 17.69 11.00 21.37
N THR A 300 17.32 12.18 21.85
CA THR A 300 18.13 13.01 22.76
C THR A 300 17.51 13.26 24.12
N ALA A 301 16.20 13.03 24.30
CA ALA A 301 15.56 13.07 25.61
C ALA A 301 14.34 12.15 25.72
N VAL A 302 14.20 11.50 26.87
CA VAL A 302 12.98 10.80 27.30
C VAL A 302 11.96 11.84 27.75
N ILE A 303 10.74 11.74 27.23
CA ILE A 303 9.61 12.62 27.56
C ILE A 303 8.64 11.92 28.52
N ASP A 304 8.45 10.62 28.33
CA ASP A 304 7.59 9.78 29.15
C ASP A 304 8.12 8.33 29.14
N TYR A 305 8.02 7.62 30.25
CA TYR A 305 8.38 6.20 30.37
C TYR A 305 7.46 5.57 31.41
N ASN A 306 6.67 4.61 30.97
CA ASN A 306 5.66 3.94 31.78
C ASN A 306 5.67 2.44 31.40
N PRO A 307 6.57 1.65 31.98
CA PRO A 307 6.63 0.22 31.71
C PRO A 307 5.48 -0.54 32.39
N ALA A 308 5.18 -1.74 31.90
CA ALA A 308 4.31 -2.68 32.61
C ALA A 308 4.99 -3.20 33.90
N ASP A 309 4.20 -3.70 34.86
CA ASP A 309 4.67 -4.09 36.19
C ASP A 309 5.35 -5.47 36.26
N GLN A 310 6.43 -5.62 35.49
CA GLN A 310 7.29 -6.81 35.49
C GLN A 310 8.33 -6.78 36.64
N GLN A 311 8.71 -7.97 37.12
CA GLN A 311 9.81 -8.13 38.07
C GLN A 311 11.16 -8.29 37.35
N TRP A 312 11.96 -7.23 37.34
CA TRP A 312 13.28 -7.22 36.71
C TRP A 312 14.28 -8.19 37.34
N SER A 313 15.07 -8.87 36.49
CA SER A 313 16.15 -9.78 36.95
C SER A 313 17.26 -9.02 37.67
N THR A 314 17.55 -7.80 37.20
CA THR A 314 18.52 -6.87 37.79
C THR A 314 17.90 -5.47 37.77
N PRO A 315 17.21 -5.05 38.85
CA PRO A 315 16.69 -3.69 38.97
C PRO A 315 17.82 -2.65 38.84
N GLY A 316 17.59 -1.60 38.07
CA GLY A 316 18.58 -0.59 37.66
C GLY A 316 19.38 -0.95 36.40
N LEU A 317 19.13 -2.10 35.74
CA LEU A 317 19.82 -2.48 34.50
C LEU A 317 18.96 -2.24 33.24
N PHE A 318 17.69 -2.63 33.29
CA PHE A 318 16.77 -2.62 32.14
C PHE A 318 15.62 -1.62 32.28
N ASP A 319 15.56 -0.88 33.40
CA ASP A 319 14.54 0.11 33.75
C ASP A 319 15.07 1.55 33.79
N ASP A 320 16.25 1.79 33.21
CA ASP A 320 16.78 3.14 32.95
C ASP A 320 16.42 3.61 31.53
N PRO A 321 15.42 4.49 31.35
CA PRO A 321 14.99 4.92 30.02
C PRO A 321 16.03 5.79 29.29
N ASN A 322 17.10 6.24 29.96
CA ASN A 322 18.20 6.93 29.29
C ASN A 322 19.01 5.99 28.37
N LYS A 323 18.83 4.67 28.49
CA LYS A 323 19.40 3.67 27.57
C LYS A 323 18.92 3.85 26.13
N ALA A 324 17.68 4.29 25.93
CA ALA A 324 17.12 4.54 24.60
C ALA A 324 17.65 5.80 23.88
N LEU A 325 18.68 6.47 24.43
CA LEU A 325 19.18 7.75 23.92
C LEU A 325 20.55 7.61 23.25
N GLY A 326 20.70 8.28 22.10
CA GLY A 326 21.94 8.23 21.32
C GLY A 326 22.00 7.06 20.32
N PRO A 327 23.20 6.73 19.82
CA PRO A 327 23.38 5.76 18.74
C PRO A 327 23.21 4.32 19.18
N ALA A 328 22.61 3.51 18.31
CA ALA A 328 22.61 2.04 18.42
C ALA A 328 24.04 1.49 18.51
N THR A 329 24.22 0.44 19.33
CA THR A 329 25.51 -0.18 19.66
C THR A 329 25.57 -1.65 19.26
N GLY A 330 24.43 -2.34 19.18
CA GLY A 330 24.36 -3.79 19.01
C GLY A 330 24.83 -4.57 20.25
N ASP A 331 24.79 -3.95 21.44
CA ASP A 331 24.96 -4.63 22.72
C ASP A 331 23.59 -4.98 23.32
N PRO A 332 23.24 -6.27 23.50
CA PRO A 332 21.91 -6.68 23.98
C PRO A 332 21.59 -6.23 25.42
N PHE A 333 22.56 -5.63 26.13
CA PHE A 333 22.37 -5.07 27.48
C PHE A 333 22.30 -3.55 27.53
N ASP A 334 22.42 -2.82 26.41
CA ASP A 334 22.32 -1.36 26.36
C ASP A 334 20.88 -0.89 26.05
N ILE A 335 19.90 -1.53 26.69
CA ILE A 335 18.47 -1.38 26.40
C ILE A 335 17.64 -0.91 27.59
N VAL A 336 16.46 -0.35 27.31
CA VAL A 336 15.36 -0.20 28.26
C VAL A 336 14.19 -1.11 27.86
N SER A 337 13.73 -1.89 28.82
CA SER A 337 12.60 -2.79 28.67
C SER A 337 11.29 -2.05 28.91
N LEU A 338 10.28 -2.29 28.06
CA LEU A 338 8.94 -1.74 28.25
C LEU A 338 8.10 -2.55 29.23
N GLY A 339 8.49 -3.76 29.59
CA GLY A 339 7.79 -4.58 30.56
C GLY A 339 6.66 -5.38 29.94
N GLU A 340 6.59 -6.63 30.36
CA GLU A 340 5.57 -7.60 29.95
C GLU A 340 4.28 -7.49 30.77
N LEU A 341 3.11 -7.63 30.12
CA LEU A 341 1.82 -7.80 30.80
C LEU A 341 1.45 -9.27 30.96
N ASP A 342 0.91 -9.66 32.12
CA ASP A 342 0.41 -11.00 32.34
C ASP A 342 -1.01 -11.24 31.74
N GLN A 343 -1.45 -12.50 31.73
CA GLN A 343 -2.73 -12.86 31.11
C GLN A 343 -3.95 -12.21 31.77
N ASP A 344 -3.92 -12.02 33.08
CA ASP A 344 -5.03 -11.47 33.85
C ASP A 344 -5.05 -9.94 33.78
N GLU A 345 -3.88 -9.32 33.59
CA GLU A 345 -3.70 -7.91 33.31
C GLU A 345 -4.22 -7.50 31.93
N ILE A 346 -3.90 -8.29 30.90
CA ILE A 346 -4.46 -8.13 29.54
C ILE A 346 -5.99 -8.30 29.59
N LYS A 347 -6.52 -9.31 30.31
CA LYS A 347 -7.98 -9.48 30.52
C LYS A 347 -8.62 -8.32 31.28
N ALA A 348 -7.88 -7.69 32.20
CA ALA A 348 -8.33 -6.53 32.95
C ALA A 348 -8.28 -5.22 32.14
N GLY A 349 -7.67 -5.24 30.94
CA GLY A 349 -7.51 -4.06 30.09
C GLY A 349 -6.47 -3.08 30.63
N LYS A 350 -5.41 -3.56 31.29
CA LYS A 350 -4.22 -2.73 31.54
C LYS A 350 -3.64 -2.25 30.21
N ALA A 351 -3.08 -1.03 30.20
CA ALA A 351 -2.31 -0.54 29.07
C ALA A 351 -0.93 -1.24 29.04
N PRO A 352 -0.40 -1.60 27.85
CA PRO A 352 0.95 -2.13 27.71
C PRO A 352 2.00 -1.06 28.05
N GLY A 353 3.25 -1.50 28.24
CA GLY A 353 4.37 -0.60 28.48
C GLY A 353 4.62 0.37 27.33
N HIS A 354 5.08 1.58 27.63
CA HIS A 354 5.47 2.54 26.59
C HIS A 354 6.61 3.47 27.02
N ILE A 355 7.34 3.96 26.02
CA ILE A 355 8.31 5.06 26.15
C ILE A 355 8.07 6.09 25.05
N THR A 356 8.09 7.37 25.40
CA THR A 356 8.03 8.48 24.44
C THR A 356 9.37 9.21 24.44
N LEU A 357 10.03 9.20 23.29
CA LEU A 357 11.31 9.86 23.05
C LEU A 357 11.10 11.14 22.24
N SER A 358 12.05 12.05 22.36
CA SER A 358 12.17 13.26 21.55
C SER A 358 13.56 13.41 20.96
N PHE A 359 13.63 14.23 19.92
CA PHE A 359 14.82 14.47 19.11
C PHE A 359 15.13 15.96 19.08
N GLU A 360 16.36 16.32 18.73
CA GLU A 360 16.66 17.69 18.34
C GLU A 360 15.73 18.13 17.19
N PRO A 361 15.16 19.36 17.22
CA PRO A 361 14.16 19.77 16.24
C PRO A 361 14.67 19.74 14.80
N LEU A 362 14.23 18.74 14.03
CA LEU A 362 14.43 18.67 12.59
C LEU A 362 13.18 19.20 11.87
N LYS A 363 13.36 20.12 10.94
CA LYS A 363 12.29 20.52 10.01
C LYS A 363 12.32 19.64 8.76
N GLY A 364 11.14 19.31 8.25
CA GLY A 364 10.99 18.38 7.13
C GLY A 364 11.43 16.98 7.55
N CYS A 365 10.69 16.38 8.49
CA CYS A 365 10.93 15.02 8.97
C CYS A 365 10.62 13.98 7.89
N ASP A 366 9.43 14.05 7.28
CA ASP A 366 9.04 13.32 6.06
C ASP A 366 9.96 13.68 4.88
N ARG A 367 10.67 12.68 4.34
CA ARG A 367 11.67 12.79 3.27
C ARG A 367 11.52 11.62 2.30
N PRO A 368 12.10 11.70 1.09
CA PRO A 368 12.22 10.53 0.23
C PRO A 368 12.94 9.39 0.95
N GLY A 369 12.28 8.23 1.08
CA GLY A 369 12.86 7.02 1.66
C GLY A 369 12.28 6.69 3.04
N LEU A 370 13.07 5.99 3.85
CA LEU A 370 12.78 5.74 5.27
C LEU A 370 13.25 6.93 6.09
N ASP A 371 12.52 7.32 7.13
CA ASP A 371 12.82 8.50 7.98
C ASP A 371 13.29 8.12 9.38
N ILE A 372 12.84 6.97 9.89
CA ILE A 372 13.08 6.51 11.26
C ILE A 372 13.61 5.08 11.21
N ALA A 373 14.54 4.72 12.11
CA ALA A 373 14.85 3.32 12.40
C ALA A 373 14.79 3.06 13.92
N VAL A 374 14.13 1.97 14.32
CA VAL A 374 14.00 1.54 15.72
C VAL A 374 14.77 0.24 15.94
N PHE A 375 15.56 0.19 17.01
CA PHE A 375 16.44 -0.92 17.39
C PHE A 375 15.96 -1.53 18.72
N GLU A 376 15.59 -2.80 18.75
CA GLU A 376 15.41 -3.64 19.97
C GLU A 376 16.54 -4.68 20.02
N ASN A 377 16.69 -5.49 21.08
CA ASN A 377 17.84 -6.41 21.26
C ASN A 377 17.78 -7.77 20.51
N GLY A 378 17.02 -7.89 19.42
CA GLY A 378 16.61 -9.14 18.78
C GLY A 378 17.72 -10.17 18.58
N LEU A 379 17.44 -11.42 18.99
CA LEU A 379 18.42 -12.50 19.13
C LEU A 379 18.23 -13.59 18.08
N ILE A 380 19.31 -13.99 17.38
CA ILE A 380 19.26 -15.13 16.46
C ILE A 380 19.18 -16.45 17.25
N GLY A 381 18.08 -17.17 17.09
CA GLY A 381 17.86 -18.50 17.66
C GLY A 381 18.66 -19.61 16.96
N GLN A 382 18.67 -20.80 17.59
CA GLN A 382 19.39 -21.97 17.06
C GLN A 382 18.85 -22.50 15.73
N ASP A 383 17.61 -22.16 15.39
CA ASP A 383 16.93 -22.45 14.12
C ASP A 383 17.18 -21.39 13.03
N GLY A 384 17.93 -20.32 13.34
CA GLY A 384 18.22 -19.21 12.44
C GLY A 384 17.10 -18.16 12.34
N ARG A 385 16.02 -18.32 13.11
CA ARG A 385 14.96 -17.32 13.29
C ARG A 385 15.33 -16.32 14.38
N VAL A 386 14.46 -15.34 14.63
CA VAL A 386 14.72 -14.27 15.60
C VAL A 386 13.79 -14.43 16.80
N PHE A 387 14.36 -14.48 18.02
CA PHE A 387 13.64 -14.08 19.23
C PHE A 387 13.56 -12.56 19.16
N ALA A 388 12.35 -12.07 18.92
CA ALA A 388 12.03 -10.69 18.58
C ALA A 388 10.82 -10.32 19.41
N GLU A 389 10.99 -9.40 20.36
CA GLU A 389 9.88 -8.78 21.08
C GLU A 389 9.42 -7.59 20.23
N LEU A 390 8.11 -7.44 20.01
CA LEU A 390 7.54 -6.52 19.02
C LEU A 390 6.89 -5.30 19.68
N ALA A 391 6.86 -4.19 18.95
CA ALA A 391 6.20 -2.97 19.40
C ALA A 391 5.40 -2.30 18.28
N TYR A 392 4.42 -1.48 18.64
CA TYR A 392 3.93 -0.43 17.76
C TYR A 392 4.86 0.79 17.84
N VAL A 393 4.96 1.51 16.72
CA VAL A 393 5.59 2.82 16.67
C VAL A 393 4.53 3.88 16.39
N GLU A 394 4.56 4.97 17.14
CA GLU A 394 3.68 6.13 16.97
C GLU A 394 4.49 7.42 16.90
N VAL A 395 4.02 8.41 16.15
CA VAL A 395 4.69 9.71 16.00
C VAL A 395 3.77 10.87 16.35
N SER A 396 4.35 11.96 16.86
CA SER A 396 3.59 13.17 17.19
C SER A 396 4.38 14.45 16.94
N THR A 397 3.66 15.49 16.55
CA THR A 397 4.14 16.89 16.48
C THR A 397 4.05 17.60 17.84
N ASN A 398 3.09 17.20 18.69
CA ASN A 398 2.68 17.98 19.87
C ASN A 398 2.77 17.22 21.20
N GLY A 399 3.12 15.93 21.18
CA GLY A 399 3.30 15.09 22.36
C GLY A 399 1.97 14.64 23.00
N ARG A 400 0.86 14.74 22.27
CA ARG A 400 -0.50 14.38 22.73
C ARG A 400 -1.26 13.54 21.70
N ASP A 401 -1.27 14.02 20.46
CA ASP A 401 -1.91 13.34 19.33
C ASP A 401 -0.86 12.47 18.64
N PHE A 402 -1.00 11.15 18.74
CA PHE A 402 -0.02 10.18 18.22
C PHE A 402 -0.62 9.40 17.04
N ALA A 403 0.03 9.50 15.88
CA ALA A 403 -0.30 8.72 14.69
C ALA A 403 0.49 7.41 14.72
N ARG A 404 -0.20 6.27 14.74
CA ARG A 404 0.42 4.94 14.81
C ARG A 404 0.78 4.45 13.41
N PHE A 405 2.00 3.94 13.23
CA PHE A 405 2.41 3.31 11.99
C PHE A 405 1.57 2.07 11.71
N PRO A 406 1.17 1.86 10.44
CA PRO A 406 0.52 0.63 10.06
C PRO A 406 1.44 -0.59 10.23
N SER A 407 0.85 -1.76 10.47
CA SER A 407 1.58 -3.01 10.73
C SER A 407 0.90 -4.23 10.13
N LEU A 408 1.68 -5.29 9.90
CA LEU A 408 1.21 -6.63 9.54
C LEU A 408 2.12 -7.69 10.19
N SER A 409 1.51 -8.74 10.74
CA SER A 409 2.22 -9.95 11.17
C SER A 409 1.70 -11.19 10.44
N LEU A 410 2.59 -11.89 9.73
CA LEU A 410 2.30 -13.19 9.13
C LEU A 410 2.49 -14.36 10.11
N THR A 411 2.83 -14.09 11.38
CA THR A 411 2.97 -15.11 12.42
C THR A 411 1.59 -15.71 12.73
N GLN A 412 1.39 -16.98 12.37
CA GLN A 412 0.06 -17.62 12.44
C GLN A 412 -0.30 -18.24 13.80
N LEU A 413 0.67 -18.40 14.71
CA LEU A 413 0.52 -19.14 15.95
C LEU A 413 1.22 -18.40 17.10
N ALA A 414 0.62 -18.45 18.29
CA ALA A 414 1.24 -17.95 19.52
C ALA A 414 2.61 -18.58 19.77
N ILE A 415 3.56 -17.76 20.19
CA ILE A 415 4.94 -18.14 20.45
C ILE A 415 5.12 -18.23 21.97
N GLY A 416 5.64 -19.35 22.45
CA GLY A 416 5.91 -19.52 23.87
C GLY A 416 7.11 -18.68 24.36
N PRO A 417 7.36 -18.64 25.67
CA PRO A 417 8.50 -17.93 26.26
C PRO A 417 9.82 -18.28 25.55
N TYR A 418 10.55 -17.26 25.12
CA TYR A 418 11.84 -17.40 24.42
C TYR A 418 11.78 -18.18 23.09
N GLY A 419 10.61 -18.26 22.45
CA GLY A 419 10.48 -18.78 21.09
C GLY A 419 10.97 -17.81 20.01
N THR A 420 10.81 -18.18 18.74
CA THR A 420 11.37 -17.45 17.60
C THR A 420 10.36 -17.31 16.45
N LEU A 421 10.44 -16.18 15.72
CA LEU A 421 9.61 -15.88 14.55
C LEU A 421 10.43 -15.69 13.27
N ASP A 422 9.75 -15.79 12.11
CA ASP A 422 10.34 -15.47 10.81
C ASP A 422 10.26 -13.95 10.59
N PRO A 423 11.40 -13.23 10.58
CA PRO A 423 11.40 -11.77 10.55
C PRO A 423 10.97 -11.21 9.19
N HIS A 424 10.96 -12.03 8.13
CA HIS A 424 10.48 -11.58 6.81
C HIS A 424 8.96 -11.47 6.74
N GLY A 425 8.24 -12.06 7.69
CA GLY A 425 6.79 -11.98 7.82
C GLY A 425 6.28 -10.83 8.70
N VAL A 426 7.16 -9.93 9.16
CA VAL A 426 6.82 -8.84 10.08
C VAL A 426 7.07 -7.50 9.40
N PHE A 427 6.05 -6.63 9.38
CA PHE A 427 6.07 -5.35 8.67
C PHE A 427 5.53 -4.24 9.59
N GLY A 428 6.22 -3.08 9.64
CA GLY A 428 5.83 -1.93 10.47
C GLY A 428 6.02 -2.10 11.99
N LEU A 429 6.37 -3.30 12.45
CA LEU A 429 6.68 -3.63 13.85
C LEU A 429 8.20 -3.80 14.00
N PRO A 430 8.90 -2.98 14.79
CA PRO A 430 10.29 -3.25 15.15
C PRO A 430 10.44 -4.50 16.02
N GLY A 431 11.70 -4.93 16.21
CA GLY A 431 12.08 -6.13 16.95
C GLY A 431 12.46 -7.33 16.06
N ALA A 432 11.90 -7.38 14.85
CA ALA A 432 12.16 -8.48 13.91
C ALA A 432 13.63 -8.61 13.45
N TRP A 433 14.48 -7.59 13.61
CA TRP A 433 15.85 -7.60 13.06
C TRP A 433 16.94 -7.82 14.12
N PRO A 434 17.91 -8.73 13.90
CA PRO A 434 18.94 -9.01 14.90
C PRO A 434 19.84 -7.83 15.26
N ASN A 435 19.98 -7.57 16.55
CA ASN A 435 20.72 -6.44 17.11
C ASN A 435 21.52 -6.84 18.37
N ALA A 436 22.19 -7.98 18.29
CA ALA A 436 23.00 -8.51 19.37
C ALA A 436 24.19 -9.28 18.82
N TYR A 437 25.19 -9.52 19.69
CA TYR A 437 26.29 -10.46 19.45
C TYR A 437 27.01 -10.28 18.10
N GLY A 438 27.30 -9.02 17.73
CA GLY A 438 27.94 -8.69 16.45
C GLY A 438 26.93 -8.41 15.32
N ARG A 439 25.68 -8.08 15.66
CA ARG A 439 24.69 -7.51 14.74
C ARG A 439 24.23 -6.16 15.28
N CYS A 440 23.91 -5.26 14.36
CA CYS A 440 23.27 -3.98 14.68
C CYS A 440 22.33 -3.57 13.54
N LEU A 441 21.09 -4.07 13.59
CA LEU A 441 20.06 -3.85 12.56
C LEU A 441 18.78 -3.34 13.23
N GLY A 442 18.31 -2.18 12.81
CA GLY A 442 17.01 -1.63 13.22
C GLY A 442 15.94 -1.86 12.15
N THR A 443 14.68 -1.61 12.51
CA THR A 443 13.54 -1.64 11.58
C THR A 443 13.27 -0.23 11.05
N GLY A 444 13.42 -0.04 9.75
CA GLY A 444 13.20 1.24 9.08
C GLY A 444 11.72 1.50 8.78
N LEU A 445 11.27 2.74 8.98
CA LEU A 445 9.90 3.22 8.79
C LEU A 445 9.90 4.51 7.94
N ASP A 446 8.92 4.66 7.05
CA ASP A 446 8.74 5.80 6.15
C ASP A 446 7.54 6.64 6.65
N LEU A 447 7.75 7.90 7.06
CA LEU A 447 6.66 8.74 7.58
C LEU A 447 5.55 8.95 6.55
N GLN A 448 5.85 8.80 5.25
CA GLN A 448 4.83 8.87 4.21
C GLN A 448 3.73 7.84 4.45
N ASP A 449 4.03 6.66 5.02
CA ASP A 449 3.05 5.59 5.33
C ASP A 449 1.90 6.07 6.24
N LEU A 450 2.09 7.17 6.97
CA LEU A 450 1.10 7.79 7.87
C LEU A 450 0.24 8.88 7.21
N ILE A 451 0.48 9.25 5.95
CA ILE A 451 -0.11 10.44 5.32
C ILE A 451 -1.65 10.45 5.26
N ASP A 452 -2.28 9.27 5.21
CA ASP A 452 -3.73 9.11 5.23
C ASP A 452 -4.28 8.75 6.62
N HIS A 453 -3.43 8.70 7.66
CA HIS A 453 -3.84 8.53 9.05
C HIS A 453 -4.77 9.68 9.47
N PRO A 454 -5.89 9.42 10.18
CA PRO A 454 -6.89 10.46 10.48
C PRO A 454 -6.35 11.71 11.18
N LEU A 455 -5.38 11.56 12.10
CA LEU A 455 -4.74 12.70 12.78
C LEU A 455 -3.86 13.55 11.85
N VAL A 456 -3.27 12.95 10.81
CA VAL A 456 -2.48 13.68 9.80
C VAL A 456 -3.42 14.41 8.84
N ARG A 457 -4.48 13.73 8.37
CA ARG A 457 -5.55 14.35 7.56
C ARG A 457 -6.28 15.49 8.29
N ALA A 458 -6.37 15.42 9.62
CA ALA A 458 -6.92 16.49 10.47
C ALA A 458 -5.93 17.64 10.78
N GLY A 459 -4.66 17.52 10.40
CA GLY A 459 -3.61 18.51 10.71
C GLY A 459 -3.20 18.56 12.20
N LEU A 460 -3.50 17.51 12.97
CA LEU A 460 -3.08 17.36 14.37
C LEU A 460 -1.66 16.79 14.49
N VAL A 461 -1.25 15.98 13.51
CA VAL A 461 0.11 15.49 13.31
C VAL A 461 0.62 15.99 11.96
N ASP A 462 1.66 16.83 11.96
CA ASP A 462 2.37 17.27 10.76
C ASP A 462 3.62 16.40 10.58
N LEU A 463 3.63 15.59 9.52
CA LEU A 463 4.75 14.70 9.19
C LEU A 463 6.05 15.48 8.88
N ASN A 464 5.98 16.77 8.58
CA ASN A 464 7.15 17.64 8.40
C ASN A 464 7.69 18.22 9.72
N ASP A 465 6.97 18.06 10.84
CA ASP A 465 7.30 18.57 12.18
C ASP A 465 7.03 17.49 13.24
N ILE A 466 7.50 16.26 12.98
CA ILE A 466 7.53 15.19 13.99
C ILE A 466 8.61 15.48 15.01
N ARG A 467 8.23 15.49 16.29
CA ARG A 467 9.11 15.81 17.43
C ARG A 467 9.19 14.71 18.47
N TYR A 468 8.21 13.81 18.46
CA TYR A 468 8.09 12.72 19.41
C TYR A 468 7.88 11.41 18.67
N VAL A 469 8.58 10.37 19.10
CA VAL A 469 8.31 8.98 18.72
C VAL A 469 7.96 8.22 20.00
N ARG A 470 6.83 7.53 20.02
CA ARG A 470 6.46 6.60 21.07
C ARG A 470 6.63 5.17 20.58
N ILE A 471 7.25 4.34 21.40
CA ILE A 471 7.28 2.90 21.25
C ILE A 471 6.31 2.33 22.29
N VAL A 472 5.39 1.47 21.84
CA VAL A 472 4.35 0.84 22.68
C VAL A 472 4.49 -0.66 22.54
N ASP A 473 4.68 -1.34 23.65
CA ASP A 473 4.83 -2.80 23.73
C ASP A 473 3.64 -3.56 23.12
N VAL A 474 3.91 -4.77 22.60
CA VAL A 474 2.91 -5.69 22.04
C VAL A 474 2.93 -7.02 22.79
N PRO A 475 2.17 -7.18 23.89
CA PRO A 475 2.09 -8.45 24.59
C PRO A 475 1.65 -9.61 23.68
N GLY A 476 2.58 -10.54 23.40
CA GLY A 476 2.53 -11.55 22.34
C GLY A 476 1.46 -12.63 22.39
N LEU A 477 0.44 -12.50 23.23
CA LEU A 477 -0.67 -13.46 23.32
C LEU A 477 -1.71 -13.31 22.18
N GLY A 478 -1.56 -12.35 21.27
CA GLY A 478 -2.50 -12.11 20.18
C GLY A 478 -3.76 -11.35 20.56
N CYS A 479 -3.75 -10.66 21.71
CA CYS A 479 -4.83 -9.73 22.09
C CYS A 479 -4.66 -8.34 21.44
N PHE A 480 -3.45 -8.05 20.96
CA PHE A 480 -3.09 -6.86 20.21
C PHE A 480 -3.11 -7.19 18.72
N LEU A 481 -3.66 -6.29 17.90
CA LEU A 481 -3.96 -6.55 16.50
C LEU A 481 -3.10 -5.71 15.56
N ASP A 482 -2.65 -6.32 14.48
CA ASP A 482 -2.06 -5.60 13.35
C ASP A 482 -3.13 -4.81 12.59
N GLN A 483 -2.77 -4.28 11.42
CA GLN A 483 -3.73 -3.68 10.50
C GLN A 483 -3.77 -4.47 9.19
N ALA A 484 -3.94 -5.79 9.26
CA ALA A 484 -4.01 -6.62 8.07
C ALA A 484 -5.20 -6.26 7.14
N THR A 485 -6.29 -5.65 7.64
CA THR A 485 -7.33 -5.03 6.79
C THR A 485 -6.99 -3.63 6.28
N ALA A 486 -5.77 -3.17 6.53
CA ALA A 486 -5.07 -2.17 5.72
C ALA A 486 -3.93 -2.75 4.84
N PHE A 487 -3.57 -4.07 4.94
CA PHE A 487 -2.59 -4.75 4.04
C PHE A 487 -3.04 -5.99 3.21
N LEU A 488 -4.31 -6.46 3.26
CA LEU A 488 -4.95 -7.41 2.31
C LEU A 488 -4.69 -7.09 0.84
N ASP A 489 -3.54 -7.52 0.38
CA ASP A 489 -3.21 -7.74 -1.01
C ASP A 489 -4.39 -8.57 -1.60
N PRO A 490 -5.31 -8.08 -2.48
CA PRO A 490 -6.60 -8.69 -2.85
C PRO A 490 -6.84 -10.21 -2.80
N SER A 491 -6.88 -10.74 -4.03
CA SER A 491 -7.86 -11.75 -4.41
C SER A 491 -7.26 -13.11 -4.82
N ASN A 492 -5.92 -13.20 -4.81
CA ASN A 492 -5.17 -14.46 -4.79
C ASN A 492 -5.03 -14.88 -3.30
N SER A 493 -4.17 -15.83 -2.98
CA SER A 493 -4.47 -16.74 -1.88
C SER A 493 -3.70 -16.55 -0.58
N HIS A 494 -2.56 -15.86 -0.55
CA HIS A 494 -1.74 -15.79 0.68
C HIS A 494 -2.30 -14.79 1.69
N MET A 495 -2.84 -13.66 1.21
CA MET A 495 -3.54 -12.72 2.10
C MET A 495 -5.04 -13.01 2.30
N ALA A 496 -5.64 -13.96 1.55
CA ALA A 496 -7.08 -14.26 1.64
C ALA A 496 -7.59 -14.72 3.03
N CYS A 497 -6.69 -15.10 3.95
CA CYS A 497 -7.03 -15.43 5.34
C CYS A 497 -7.16 -14.21 6.28
N TYR A 498 -6.78 -13.00 5.85
CA TYR A 498 -6.71 -11.80 6.69
C TYR A 498 -7.92 -10.86 6.52
N GLN A 499 -9.13 -11.42 6.37
CA GLN A 499 -10.40 -10.67 6.21
C GLN A 499 -10.80 -9.77 7.39
N LYS A 500 -9.97 -9.73 8.43
CA LYS A 500 -10.03 -8.89 9.63
C LYS A 500 -8.60 -8.69 10.13
N ASP A 501 -8.38 -7.63 10.90
CA ASP A 501 -7.09 -7.40 11.57
C ASP A 501 -6.68 -8.62 12.41
N GLY A 502 -5.40 -8.98 12.26
CA GLY A 502 -4.82 -10.23 12.73
C GLY A 502 -4.17 -10.08 14.11
N PRO A 503 -4.15 -11.15 14.92
CA PRO A 503 -3.41 -11.15 16.18
C PRO A 503 -1.90 -11.04 15.93
N ILE A 504 -1.22 -10.13 16.63
CA ILE A 504 0.24 -10.11 16.66
C ILE A 504 0.70 -11.10 17.74
N TYR A 505 1.59 -12.01 17.34
CA TYR A 505 2.25 -12.96 18.23
C TYR A 505 3.76 -12.74 18.22
N ASP A 506 4.33 -12.66 19.42
CA ASP A 506 5.75 -12.64 19.71
C ASP A 506 6.03 -13.51 20.96
N PRO A 507 7.29 -13.68 21.41
CA PRO A 507 7.63 -14.59 22.51
C PRO A 507 7.02 -14.16 23.86
N TRP A 508 5.98 -14.85 24.32
CA TRP A 508 5.22 -14.41 25.51
C TRP A 508 4.91 -15.53 26.53
N PRO A 509 4.93 -15.25 27.85
CA PRO A 509 5.54 -14.09 28.50
C PRO A 509 7.05 -14.28 28.67
N THR A 510 7.81 -13.19 28.73
CA THR A 510 9.27 -13.20 29.01
C THR A 510 9.59 -12.71 30.42
N TRP A 511 10.82 -12.98 30.88
CA TRP A 511 11.32 -12.58 32.20
C TRP A 511 12.76 -12.10 32.16
N GLY A 512 12.99 -11.02 32.92
CA GLY A 512 14.31 -10.53 33.29
C GLY A 512 14.56 -9.13 32.75
N SER A 513 14.46 -9.03 31.43
CA SER A 513 13.85 -7.95 30.65
C SER A 513 12.73 -8.64 29.84
N GLY A 514 11.64 -7.95 29.50
CA GLY A 514 10.55 -8.58 28.77
C GLY A 514 9.46 -7.60 28.35
N GLY A 515 8.68 -8.01 27.35
CA GLY A 515 8.14 -7.03 26.43
C GLY A 515 9.28 -6.34 25.67
N PHE A 516 8.96 -5.33 24.87
CA PHE A 516 9.92 -4.72 23.94
C PHE A 516 11.17 -4.12 24.62
N ASP A 517 12.35 -4.61 24.23
CA ASP A 517 13.66 -4.20 24.77
C ASP A 517 14.36 -3.17 23.87
N LEU A 518 13.98 -1.89 23.99
CA LEU A 518 14.44 -0.79 23.14
C LEU A 518 15.90 -0.39 23.40
N GLU A 519 16.75 -0.46 22.37
CA GLU A 519 18.11 0.11 22.37
C GLU A 519 18.14 1.56 21.90
N ALA A 520 17.56 1.86 20.73
CA ALA A 520 17.73 3.18 20.11
C ALA A 520 16.63 3.52 19.09
N VAL A 521 16.42 4.81 18.88
CA VAL A 521 15.68 5.34 17.73
C VAL A 521 16.52 6.37 16.99
N GLY A 522 16.77 6.12 15.71
CA GLY A 522 17.58 6.96 14.83
C GLY A 522 16.75 7.64 13.74
N LEU A 523 17.16 8.84 13.33
CA LEU A 523 16.57 9.59 12.23
C LEU A 523 17.46 9.55 10.99
N LEU A 524 16.85 9.26 9.84
CA LEU A 524 17.51 8.96 8.58
C LEU A 524 17.57 10.17 7.64
N ARG A 525 18.63 10.21 6.82
CA ARG A 525 18.81 11.15 5.71
C ARG A 525 17.93 10.75 4.52
N PRO A 526 17.53 11.70 3.66
CA PRO A 526 16.80 11.39 2.43
C PRO A 526 17.54 10.33 1.59
N GLN A 527 16.83 9.28 1.19
CA GLN A 527 17.24 8.34 0.16
C GLN A 527 16.53 8.72 -1.16
N LEU A 528 17.25 9.40 -2.04
CA LEU A 528 16.76 9.87 -3.34
C LEU A 528 16.75 8.74 -4.39
N LEU A 529 17.56 7.71 -4.19
CA LEU A 529 17.73 6.56 -5.06
C LEU A 529 16.95 5.36 -4.48
N ARG A 530 15.69 5.22 -4.88
CA ARG A 530 14.87 4.04 -4.50
C ARG A 530 15.59 2.73 -4.81
N ALA A 531 16.33 2.67 -5.91
CA ALA A 531 17.05 1.49 -6.38
C ALA A 531 18.36 1.17 -5.64
N ASP A 532 18.82 2.02 -4.71
CA ASP A 532 19.70 1.55 -3.65
C ASP A 532 18.78 0.78 -2.70
N ILE A 533 18.80 -0.55 -2.80
CA ILE A 533 17.92 -1.49 -2.07
C ILE A 533 18.60 -1.96 -0.78
N ASN A 534 19.94 -1.94 -0.73
CA ASN A 534 20.72 -2.43 0.41
C ASN A 534 21.07 -1.36 1.47
N LEU A 535 20.83 -0.07 1.22
CA LEU A 535 21.18 1.10 2.04
C LEU A 535 22.70 1.36 2.18
N ASP A 536 23.55 0.87 1.27
CA ASP A 536 24.97 1.22 1.23
C ASP A 536 25.23 2.55 0.49
N GLY A 537 24.26 3.09 -0.26
CA GLY A 537 24.35 4.39 -0.93
C GLY A 537 24.89 4.34 -2.36
N LEU A 538 24.90 3.16 -2.99
CA LEU A 538 25.14 2.96 -4.42
C LEU A 538 23.99 2.13 -5.02
N VAL A 539 23.76 2.27 -6.32
CA VAL A 539 22.90 1.36 -7.09
C VAL A 539 23.79 0.43 -7.91
N ASP A 540 24.03 -0.79 -7.42
CA ASP A 540 24.96 -1.74 -8.03
C ASP A 540 24.46 -3.19 -8.09
N ASN A 541 25.38 -4.13 -8.35
CA ASN A 541 25.06 -5.56 -8.47
C ASN A 541 24.48 -6.17 -7.18
N ALA A 542 24.70 -5.57 -6.01
CA ALA A 542 24.08 -5.98 -4.76
C ALA A 542 22.57 -5.71 -4.77
N ASP A 543 22.13 -4.56 -5.27
CA ASP A 543 20.71 -4.20 -5.37
C ASP A 543 20.01 -5.05 -6.42
N LEU A 544 20.65 -5.23 -7.57
CA LEU A 544 20.16 -6.16 -8.60
C LEU A 544 20.08 -7.60 -8.08
N ALA A 545 20.99 -8.02 -7.20
CA ALA A 545 20.91 -9.33 -6.55
C ALA A 545 19.73 -9.44 -5.58
N ILE A 546 19.39 -8.38 -4.85
CA ILE A 546 18.21 -8.36 -3.96
C ILE A 546 16.92 -8.37 -4.80
N LEU A 547 16.81 -7.49 -5.81
CA LEU A 547 15.64 -7.43 -6.71
C LEU A 547 15.42 -8.75 -7.43
N SER A 548 16.48 -9.37 -7.98
CA SER A 548 16.38 -10.68 -8.63
C SER A 548 16.10 -11.83 -7.65
N GLY A 549 16.57 -11.74 -6.41
CA GLY A 549 16.24 -12.70 -5.34
C GLY A 549 14.78 -12.63 -4.87
N SER A 550 14.11 -11.51 -5.14
CA SER A 550 12.69 -11.29 -4.86
C SER A 550 11.83 -11.22 -6.14
N TRP A 551 12.35 -11.63 -7.30
CA TRP A 551 11.66 -11.52 -8.58
C TRP A 551 10.31 -12.27 -8.60
N GLN A 552 9.27 -11.58 -9.08
CA GLN A 552 7.86 -12.01 -9.09
C GLN A 552 7.25 -12.28 -7.70
N ALA A 553 7.95 -11.93 -6.61
CA ALA A 553 7.37 -11.98 -5.28
C ALA A 553 6.29 -10.91 -5.11
N ARG A 554 5.28 -11.22 -4.29
CA ARG A 554 4.16 -10.33 -3.96
C ARG A 554 4.12 -10.03 -2.47
N TYR A 555 3.51 -8.92 -2.10
CA TYR A 555 3.34 -8.58 -0.69
C TYR A 555 2.68 -9.73 0.09
N GLY A 556 3.08 -9.90 1.35
CA GLY A 556 2.70 -11.06 2.16
C GLY A 556 3.36 -12.41 1.78
N GLN A 557 4.26 -12.47 0.80
CA GLN A 557 5.06 -13.67 0.51
C GLN A 557 6.45 -13.64 1.18
N PRO A 558 7.00 -14.79 1.64
CA PRO A 558 8.31 -14.83 2.31
C PRO A 558 9.50 -14.32 1.48
N SER A 559 9.40 -14.35 0.15
CA SER A 559 10.42 -13.84 -0.77
C SER A 559 10.31 -12.33 -1.03
N TYR A 560 9.23 -11.68 -0.60
CA TYR A 560 9.00 -10.26 -0.83
C TYR A 560 9.84 -9.39 0.11
N LYS A 561 10.38 -8.30 -0.44
CA LYS A 561 11.18 -7.31 0.28
C LYS A 561 10.68 -5.94 -0.10
N ALA A 562 10.16 -5.18 0.85
CA ALA A 562 9.48 -3.91 0.56
C ALA A 562 10.36 -2.90 -0.21
N ARG A 563 11.68 -2.97 -0.05
CA ARG A 563 12.65 -2.12 -0.77
C ARG A 563 12.98 -2.59 -2.19
N ALA A 564 12.62 -3.81 -2.58
CA ALA A 564 12.80 -4.30 -3.95
C ALA A 564 11.58 -4.03 -4.84
N ASP A 565 10.43 -3.73 -4.24
CA ASP A 565 9.27 -3.11 -4.89
C ASP A 565 9.49 -1.59 -4.99
N LEU A 566 10.24 -1.19 -6.02
CA LEU A 566 10.71 0.17 -6.25
C LEU A 566 9.58 1.10 -6.69
N ASN A 567 8.61 0.53 -7.40
CA ASN A 567 7.42 1.21 -7.86
C ASN A 567 6.33 1.27 -6.76
N ARG A 568 6.37 0.37 -5.76
CA ARG A 568 5.47 0.13 -4.62
C ARG A 568 4.16 -0.68 -4.92
N ASP A 569 4.02 -1.37 -6.06
CA ASP A 569 2.73 -2.00 -6.48
C ASP A 569 2.43 -3.39 -5.92
N LEU A 570 3.11 -3.74 -4.83
CA LEU A 570 2.99 -5.00 -4.09
C LEU A 570 3.51 -6.20 -4.88
N LYS A 571 4.29 -5.93 -5.92
CA LYS A 571 4.98 -6.91 -6.77
C LYS A 571 6.42 -6.47 -6.99
N ILE A 572 7.23 -7.38 -7.53
CA ILE A 572 8.63 -7.12 -7.87
C ILE A 572 8.85 -7.65 -9.28
N ASP A 573 8.77 -6.79 -10.28
CA ASP A 573 8.70 -7.18 -11.70
C ASP A 573 9.48 -6.25 -12.65
N GLU A 574 9.18 -6.31 -13.95
CA GLU A 574 9.82 -5.48 -14.97
C GLU A 574 9.75 -3.97 -14.72
N LEU A 575 8.72 -3.47 -14.01
CA LEU A 575 8.60 -2.06 -13.66
C LEU A 575 9.66 -1.63 -12.63
N ASP A 576 9.98 -2.50 -11.69
CA ASP A 576 11.04 -2.25 -10.70
C ASP A 576 12.41 -2.37 -11.34
N LEU A 577 12.61 -3.38 -12.20
CA LEU A 577 13.84 -3.49 -12.98
C LEU A 577 14.06 -2.26 -13.87
N GLU A 578 12.99 -1.65 -14.41
CA GLU A 578 13.11 -0.38 -15.14
C GLU A 578 13.61 0.74 -14.22
N ILE A 579 13.02 0.93 -13.03
CA ILE A 579 13.49 1.94 -12.06
C ILE A 579 14.95 1.72 -11.68
N LEU A 580 15.34 0.48 -11.40
CA LEU A 580 16.72 0.10 -11.09
C LEU A 580 17.66 0.43 -12.25
N SER A 581 17.27 0.10 -13.49
CA SER A 581 18.08 0.39 -14.68
C SER A 581 18.29 1.88 -14.93
N ARG A 582 17.29 2.72 -14.61
CA ARG A 582 17.36 4.18 -14.74
C ARG A 582 18.26 4.83 -13.68
N GLN A 583 18.46 4.17 -12.54
CA GLN A 583 19.30 4.64 -11.43
C GLN A 583 20.67 3.92 -11.35
N TRP A 584 20.98 3.04 -12.30
CA TRP A 584 22.17 2.19 -12.29
C TRP A 584 23.49 2.99 -12.19
N LEU A 585 24.37 2.58 -11.28
CA LEU A 585 25.65 3.25 -10.95
C LEU A 585 25.51 4.69 -10.40
N MET A 586 24.32 5.12 -10.01
CA MET A 586 24.16 6.34 -9.22
C MET A 586 24.60 6.12 -7.77
N SER A 587 24.99 7.20 -7.10
CA SER A 587 25.41 7.21 -5.71
C SER A 587 24.60 8.21 -4.90
N GLU A 588 24.24 7.84 -3.68
CA GLU A 588 23.53 8.73 -2.78
C GLU A 588 24.36 9.95 -2.36
N THR A 589 23.67 11.06 -2.16
CA THR A 589 24.34 12.32 -1.78
C THR A 589 24.95 12.25 -0.39
N TRP A 590 24.32 11.52 0.54
CA TRP A 590 24.83 11.33 1.89
C TRP A 590 26.07 10.42 1.94
N ARG A 591 26.23 9.49 0.99
CA ARG A 591 27.43 8.63 0.88
C ARG A 591 28.71 9.43 0.58
N LEU A 592 28.60 10.54 -0.15
CA LEU A 592 29.75 11.38 -0.51
C LEU A 592 30.32 12.19 0.67
N GLY A 593 29.56 12.36 1.76
CA GLY A 593 30.00 13.04 2.98
C GLY A 593 30.81 12.17 3.95
N ALA A 594 31.01 10.88 3.64
CA ALA A 594 31.67 9.90 4.51
C ALA A 594 33.16 9.63 4.16
N ARG A 595 33.76 10.43 3.25
CA ARG A 595 35.16 10.29 2.79
C ARG A 595 36.08 11.36 3.35
#